data_AF-A0A8D4LJV1-F1
#
_entry.id   AF-A0A8D4LJV1-F1
#
_cell.length_a   1.000
_cell.length_b   1.000
_cell.length_c   1.000
_cell.angle_alpha   90.00
_cell.angle_beta   90.00
_cell.angle_gamma   90.00
#
_symmetry.space_group_name_H-M   'P 1'
#
loop_
_entity.id
_entity.type
_entity.pdbx_description
1 polymer ?
#
loop_
_entity_poly.entity_id
_entity_poly.type
_entity_poly.pdbx_seq_one_letter_code
_entity_poly.pdbx_strand_id
1 'polypeptide(L)'
;MNKLTKDYLDSLVVNTQYVHQDLLTICTITLKNGFKLVGTSACADKQNYDAKIGEQIAYQNAFAKLWELEGYLLKQRLHEQSQGFVTLRNGNQAQIVYTSPFGKLLVVEQTGDELPTVHWHNSDGS
;
A
#
# COMPACT_ATOMS: atom_id res chain seq x y z
N MET A 1 -8.00 1.01 8.32
CA MET A 1 -7.00 1.57 9.25
C MET A 1 -6.48 2.85 8.63
N ASN A 2 -6.77 4.01 9.21
CA ASN A 2 -6.55 5.32 8.56
C ASN A 2 -5.31 6.06 9.09
N LYS A 3 -4.41 5.34 9.78
CA LYS A 3 -3.21 5.89 10.41
C LYS A 3 -2.04 4.94 10.18
N LEU A 4 -0.91 5.50 9.75
CA LEU A 4 0.36 4.80 9.71
C LEU A 4 1.04 4.90 11.08
N THR A 5 1.57 3.78 11.54
CA THR A 5 2.38 3.70 12.77
C THR A 5 3.74 3.12 12.43
N LYS A 6 4.74 3.45 13.24
CA LYS A 6 6.07 2.87 13.08
C LYS A 6 6.03 1.34 13.19
N ASP A 7 5.31 0.81 14.18
CA ASP A 7 5.15 -0.64 14.38
C ASP A 7 4.58 -1.36 13.15
N TYR A 8 3.64 -0.71 12.43
CA TYR A 8 3.12 -1.24 11.18
C TYR A 8 4.21 -1.32 10.11
N LEU A 9 4.98 -0.24 9.91
CA LEU A 9 6.05 -0.22 8.91
C LEU A 9 7.18 -1.18 9.25
N ASP A 10 7.56 -1.27 10.52
CA ASP A 10 8.54 -2.24 11.01
C ASP A 10 8.04 -3.67 10.73
N SER A 11 6.73 -3.93 10.84
CA SER A 11 6.15 -5.23 10.49
C SER A 11 6.22 -5.56 9.00
N LEU A 12 6.43 -4.59 8.10
CA LEU A 12 6.58 -4.82 6.67
C LEU A 12 8.01 -5.23 6.29
N VAL A 13 8.99 -4.92 7.12
CA VAL A 13 10.40 -5.24 6.88
C VAL A 13 10.67 -6.71 7.18
N VAL A 14 11.25 -7.42 6.21
CA VAL A 14 11.62 -8.85 6.33
C VAL A 14 13.12 -9.02 6.51
N ASN A 15 13.91 -8.21 5.80
CA ASN A 15 15.37 -8.31 5.83
C ASN A 15 16.00 -6.93 5.61
N THR A 16 17.18 -6.75 6.19
CA THR A 16 18.01 -5.56 6.02
C THR A 16 19.44 -5.99 5.74
N GLN A 17 20.02 -5.51 4.65
CA GLN A 17 21.38 -5.83 4.23
C GLN A 17 22.21 -4.56 4.07
N TYR A 18 23.49 -4.64 4.43
CA TYR A 18 24.41 -3.52 4.33
C TYR A 18 25.58 -3.87 3.40
N VAL A 19 25.97 -2.90 2.58
CA VAL A 19 27.17 -2.95 1.75
C VAL A 19 28.01 -1.73 2.08
N HIS A 20 29.28 -1.97 2.44
CA HIS A 20 30.24 -0.92 2.76
C HIS A 20 31.21 -0.74 1.59
N GLN A 21 31.35 0.50 1.14
CA GLN A 21 32.28 0.93 0.11
C GLN A 21 33.10 2.10 0.65
N ASP A 22 34.17 1.77 1.39
CA ASP A 22 35.06 2.75 2.02
C ASP A 22 34.26 3.69 2.97
N LEU A 23 34.01 4.94 2.58
CA LEU A 23 33.23 5.92 3.36
C LEU A 23 31.71 5.87 3.12
N LEU A 24 31.27 5.07 2.15
CA LEU A 24 29.87 4.92 1.76
C LEU A 24 29.29 3.64 2.38
N THR A 25 28.13 3.76 3.03
CA THR A 25 27.32 2.62 3.45
C THR A 25 26.01 2.64 2.68
N ILE A 26 25.64 1.50 2.10
CA ILE A 26 24.39 1.30 1.38
C ILE A 26 23.55 0.30 2.19
N CYS A 27 22.35 0.70 2.57
CA CYS A 27 21.36 -0.15 3.25
C CYS A 27 20.28 -0.56 2.26
N THR A 28 19.96 -1.85 2.20
CA THR A 28 18.86 -2.41 1.42
C THR A 28 17.85 -3.07 2.37
N ILE A 29 16.65 -2.50 2.46
CA ILE A 29 15.50 -3.06 3.19
C ILE A 29 14.65 -3.86 2.20
N THR A 30 14.36 -5.11 2.51
CA THR A 30 13.43 -5.96 1.75
C THR A 30 12.10 -6.03 2.48
N LEU A 31 11.01 -5.69 1.79
CA LEU A 31 9.66 -5.73 2.33
C LEU A 31 8.99 -7.08 2.09
N LYS A 32 7.89 -7.35 2.82
CA LYS A 32 7.08 -8.59 2.69
C LYS A 32 6.58 -8.88 1.27
N ASN A 33 6.35 -7.83 0.46
CA ASN A 33 5.94 -7.97 -0.93
C ASN A 33 7.11 -8.20 -1.91
N GLY A 34 8.34 -8.33 -1.41
CA GLY A 34 9.55 -8.49 -2.21
C GLY A 34 10.15 -7.18 -2.75
N PHE A 35 9.50 -6.04 -2.54
CA PHE A 35 10.04 -4.74 -2.94
C PHE A 35 11.27 -4.37 -2.10
N LYS A 36 12.26 -3.75 -2.73
CA LYS A 36 13.53 -3.38 -2.09
C LYS A 36 13.69 -1.86 -2.04
N LEU A 37 13.97 -1.36 -0.85
CA LEU A 37 14.28 0.04 -0.60
C LEU A 37 15.75 0.21 -0.32
N VAL A 38 16.33 1.25 -0.91
CA VAL A 38 17.75 1.56 -0.76
C VAL A 38 17.90 2.90 -0.06
N GLY A 39 18.70 2.92 0.99
CA GLY A 39 19.16 4.13 1.68
C GLY A 39 20.68 4.15 1.74
N THR A 40 21.25 5.34 1.87
CA THR A 40 22.71 5.52 1.80
C THR A 40 23.18 6.48 2.86
N SER A 41 24.43 6.33 3.29
CA SER A 41 25.15 7.33 4.08
C SER A 41 26.56 7.47 3.53
N ALA A 42 27.09 8.68 3.44
CA ALA A 42 28.47 8.92 3.05
C ALA A 42 29.15 9.79 4.10
N CYS A 43 30.31 9.34 4.60
CA CYS A 43 31.15 10.12 5.50
C CYS A 43 32.15 10.96 4.70
N ALA A 44 32.48 12.16 5.18
CA ALA A 44 33.40 13.07 4.51
C ALA A 44 34.88 12.78 4.81
N ASP A 45 35.18 12.16 5.96
CA ASP A 45 36.55 11.96 6.45
C ASP A 45 36.72 10.56 7.03
N LYS A 46 37.77 9.85 6.58
CA LYS A 46 38.13 8.51 7.04
C LYS A 46 38.49 8.47 8.52
N GLN A 47 39.07 9.53 9.06
CA GLN A 47 39.48 9.56 10.47
C GLN A 47 38.27 9.56 11.42
N ASN A 48 37.13 10.08 10.94
CA ASN A 48 35.89 10.18 11.69
C ASN A 48 34.85 9.14 11.24
N TYR A 49 35.26 8.14 10.46
CA TYR A 49 34.35 7.12 9.96
C TYR A 49 33.96 6.13 11.06
N ASP A 50 32.66 6.02 11.30
CA ASP A 50 32.07 4.98 12.13
C ASP A 50 31.02 4.22 11.31
N ALA A 51 31.30 2.94 11.07
CA ALA A 51 30.43 2.07 10.28
C ALA A 51 29.02 1.94 10.88
N LYS A 52 28.88 1.93 12.21
CA LYS A 52 27.57 1.80 12.88
C LYS A 52 26.74 3.05 12.69
N ILE A 53 27.36 4.22 12.77
CA ILE A 53 26.69 5.50 12.49
C ILE A 53 26.25 5.53 11.02
N GLY A 54 27.11 5.08 10.10
CA GLY A 54 26.77 4.95 8.68
C GLY A 54 25.58 4.01 8.45
N GLU A 55 25.59 2.81 9.02
CA GLU A 55 24.47 1.87 8.93
C GLU A 55 23.17 2.46 9.47
N GLN A 56 23.21 3.13 10.62
CA GLN A 56 22.04 3.75 11.23
C GLN A 56 21.45 4.83 10.30
N ILE A 57 22.29 5.72 9.75
CA ILE A 57 21.84 6.78 8.84
C ILE A 57 21.32 6.17 7.53
N ALA A 58 22.02 5.19 6.96
CA ALA A 58 21.60 4.52 5.74
C ALA A 58 20.25 3.81 5.92
N TYR A 59 20.04 3.15 7.07
CA TYR A 59 18.76 2.54 7.43
C TYR A 59 17.65 3.59 7.58
N GLN A 60 17.90 4.68 8.31
CA GLN A 60 16.93 5.76 8.48
C GLN A 60 16.52 6.36 7.13
N ASN A 61 17.47 6.56 6.21
CA ASN A 61 17.19 7.03 4.86
C ASN A 61 16.33 6.03 4.05
N ALA A 62 16.61 4.72 4.17
CA ALA A 62 15.78 3.69 3.52
C ALA A 62 14.36 3.63 4.12
N PHE A 63 14.26 3.74 5.45
CA PHE A 63 13.01 3.69 6.19
C PHE A 63 12.14 4.95 5.99
N ALA A 64 12.75 6.12 5.81
CA ALA A 64 12.05 7.34 5.44
C ALA A 64 11.33 7.18 4.09
N LYS A 65 11.98 6.54 3.10
CA LYS A 65 11.34 6.21 1.82
C LYS A 65 10.17 5.25 1.98
N LEU A 66 10.28 4.26 2.87
CA LEU A 66 9.16 3.37 3.21
C LEU A 66 7.97 4.19 3.72
N TRP A 67 8.22 5.14 4.61
CA TRP A 67 7.19 6.02 5.16
C TRP A 67 6.48 6.83 4.07
N GLU A 68 7.23 7.42 3.14
CA GLU A 68 6.69 8.18 2.02
C GLU A 68 5.81 7.30 1.11
N LEU A 69 6.27 6.09 0.77
CA LEU A 69 5.54 5.17 -0.11
C LEU A 69 4.25 4.66 0.54
N GLU A 70 4.30 4.23 1.79
CA GLU A 70 3.10 3.78 2.51
C GLU A 70 2.13 4.94 2.77
N GLY A 71 2.66 6.16 2.97
CA GLY A 71 1.89 7.40 3.03
C GLY A 71 1.12 7.66 1.74
N TYR A 72 1.81 7.60 0.60
CA TYR A 72 1.19 7.73 -0.72
C TYR A 72 0.16 6.62 -0.96
N LEU A 73 0.50 5.36 -0.68
CA LEU A 73 -0.39 4.21 -0.88
C LEU A 73 -1.66 4.31 -0.02
N LEU A 74 -1.55 4.78 1.21
CA LEU A 74 -2.72 5.05 2.07
C LEU A 74 -3.57 6.18 1.48
N LYS A 75 -2.94 7.29 1.05
CA LYS A 75 -3.67 8.41 0.43
C LYS A 75 -4.38 8.00 -0.85
N GLN A 76 -3.74 7.18 -1.68
CA GLN A 76 -4.31 6.63 -2.91
C GLN A 76 -5.54 5.77 -2.60
N ARG A 77 -5.43 4.84 -1.65
CA ARG A 77 -6.57 4.03 -1.18
C ARG A 77 -7.75 4.89 -0.71
N LEU A 78 -7.47 5.95 0.05
CA LEU A 78 -8.51 6.89 0.51
C LEU A 78 -9.13 7.67 -0.66
N HIS A 79 -8.34 8.06 -1.66
CA HIS A 79 -8.84 8.72 -2.86
C HIS A 79 -9.74 7.79 -3.68
N GLU A 80 -9.31 6.55 -3.93
CA GLU A 80 -10.10 5.54 -4.65
C GLU A 80 -11.42 5.22 -3.92
N GLN A 81 -11.39 5.09 -2.58
CA GLN A 81 -12.59 4.94 -1.77
C GLN A 81 -13.56 6.13 -1.93
N SER A 82 -13.03 7.36 -2.02
CA SER A 82 -13.86 8.55 -2.22
C SER A 82 -14.47 8.66 -3.63
N GLN A 83 -13.84 8.03 -4.63
CA GLN A 83 -14.30 7.97 -6.02
C GLN A 83 -15.17 6.74 -6.30
N GLY A 84 -15.26 5.81 -5.35
CA GLY A 84 -15.88 4.50 -5.50
C GLY A 84 -17.40 4.50 -5.41
N PHE A 85 -18.08 5.63 -5.54
CA PHE A 85 -19.54 5.70 -5.50
C PHE A 85 -20.08 6.57 -6.65
N VAL A 86 -21.22 6.15 -7.20
CA VAL A 86 -21.99 6.93 -8.17
C VAL A 86 -23.41 7.12 -7.67
N THR A 87 -24.03 8.24 -8.05
CA THR A 87 -25.46 8.43 -7.88
C THR A 87 -26.19 7.76 -9.04
N LEU A 88 -27.03 6.78 -8.74
CA LEU A 88 -27.88 6.10 -9.69
C LEU A 88 -29.08 6.98 -10.08
N ARG A 89 -29.79 6.59 -11.15
CA ARG A 89 -30.98 7.33 -11.62
C ARG A 89 -32.12 7.36 -10.61
N ASN A 90 -32.18 6.39 -9.70
CA ASN A 90 -33.14 6.34 -8.60
C ASN A 90 -32.77 7.27 -7.42
N GLY A 91 -31.64 7.98 -7.49
CA GLY A 91 -31.14 8.87 -6.44
C GLY A 91 -30.26 8.19 -5.38
N ASN A 92 -30.15 6.86 -5.41
CA ASN A 92 -29.36 6.09 -4.45
C ASN A 92 -27.86 6.12 -4.80
N GLN A 93 -27.02 5.84 -3.81
CA GLN A 93 -25.58 5.66 -4.02
C GLN A 93 -25.27 4.18 -4.26
N ALA A 94 -24.52 3.91 -5.33
CA ALA A 94 -23.99 2.58 -5.63
C ALA A 94 -22.47 2.60 -5.63
N GLN A 95 -21.86 1.56 -5.07
CA GLN A 95 -20.42 1.38 -5.05
C GLN A 95 -19.92 0.93 -6.42
N ILE A 96 -18.93 1.59 -7.00
CA ILE A 96 -18.20 1.11 -8.19
C ILE A 96 -17.33 -0.06 -7.76
N VAL A 97 -17.61 -1.25 -8.28
CA VAL A 97 -16.84 -2.48 -8.01
C VAL A 97 -15.87 -2.83 -9.13
N TYR A 98 -16.06 -2.26 -10.32
CA TYR A 98 -15.13 -2.40 -11.44
C TYR A 98 -15.30 -1.28 -12.46
N THR A 99 -14.19 -0.82 -13.04
CA THR A 99 -14.16 0.10 -14.18
C THR A 99 -13.45 -0.58 -15.34
N SER A 100 -14.14 -0.76 -16.46
CA SER A 100 -13.56 -1.36 -17.66
C SER A 100 -12.58 -0.39 -18.36
N PRO A 101 -11.61 -0.91 -19.16
CA PRO A 101 -10.69 -0.09 -19.96
C PRO A 101 -11.36 0.87 -20.95
N PHE A 102 -12.64 0.65 -21.26
CA PHE A 102 -13.44 1.45 -22.20
C PHE A 102 -14.46 2.37 -21.50
N GLY A 103 -14.32 2.59 -20.19
CA GLY A 103 -15.09 3.58 -19.45
C GLY A 103 -16.47 3.15 -18.95
N LYS A 104 -16.84 1.87 -19.04
CA LYS A 104 -18.04 1.33 -18.37
C LYS A 104 -17.77 0.99 -16.91
N LEU A 105 -18.74 1.25 -16.05
CA LEU A 105 -18.71 0.95 -14.62
C LEU A 105 -19.60 -0.27 -14.31
N LEU A 106 -19.10 -1.20 -13.50
CA LEU A 106 -19.91 -2.15 -12.77
C LEU A 106 -20.12 -1.58 -11.36
N VAL A 107 -21.38 -1.46 -10.96
CA VAL A 107 -21.77 -0.84 -9.69
C VAL A 107 -22.67 -1.79 -8.89
N VAL A 108 -22.54 -1.77 -7.58
CA VAL A 108 -23.37 -2.52 -6.64
C VAL A 108 -24.12 -1.54 -5.75
N GLU A 109 -25.44 -1.60 -5.82
CA GLU A 109 -26.35 -0.90 -4.92
C GLU A 109 -26.79 -1.87 -3.83
N GLN A 110 -26.67 -1.48 -2.56
CA GLN A 110 -27.29 -2.23 -1.47
C GLN A 110 -28.65 -1.60 -1.15
N THR A 111 -29.74 -2.26 -1.55
CA THR A 111 -31.10 -1.77 -1.30
C THR A 111 -31.64 -2.17 0.08
N GLY A 112 -30.96 -3.10 0.76
CA GLY A 112 -31.41 -3.63 2.07
C GLY A 112 -32.63 -4.55 1.97
N ASP A 113 -33.14 -4.79 0.77
CA ASP A 113 -34.20 -5.76 0.53
C ASP A 113 -33.64 -7.17 0.71
N GLU A 114 -34.37 -8.04 1.41
CA GLU A 114 -34.12 -9.47 1.31
C GLU A 114 -34.24 -9.87 -0.16
N LEU A 115 -33.31 -10.70 -0.64
CA LEU A 115 -33.47 -11.33 -1.95
C LEU A 115 -34.87 -11.95 -1.98
N PRO A 116 -35.67 -11.72 -3.03
CA PRO A 116 -36.97 -12.38 -3.14
C PRO A 116 -36.73 -13.86 -2.94
N THR A 117 -37.64 -14.52 -2.20
CA THR A 117 -37.52 -15.95 -1.90
C THR A 117 -37.20 -16.67 -3.20
N VAL A 118 -35.97 -17.19 -3.31
CA VAL A 118 -35.52 -17.86 -4.52
C VAL A 118 -36.27 -19.17 -4.61
N HIS A 119 -37.38 -19.17 -5.33
CA HIS A 119 -38.01 -20.39 -5.81
C HIS A 119 -37.17 -20.87 -7.00
N TRP A 120 -36.26 -21.80 -6.73
CA TRP A 120 -35.61 -22.57 -7.78
C TRP A 120 -36.70 -23.43 -8.41
N HIS A 121 -37.16 -23.06 -9.61
CA HIS A 121 -37.84 -24.02 -10.47
C HIS A 121 -36.76 -24.69 -11.30
N ASN A 122 -36.68 -26.01 -11.22
CA ASN A 122 -36.00 -26.80 -12.21
C ASN A 122 -36.63 -26.52 -13.59
N SER A 123 -35.88 -26.75 -14.68
CA SER A 123 -36.40 -26.55 -16.03
C SER A 123 -37.60 -27.45 -16.39
N ASP A 124 -37.95 -28.38 -15.53
CA ASP A 124 -39.14 -29.24 -15.63
C ASP A 124 -40.37 -28.68 -14.88
N GLY A 125 -40.25 -27.52 -14.23
CA GLY A 125 -41.33 -26.86 -13.49
C GLY A 125 -41.58 -27.40 -12.08
N SER A 126 -40.64 -28.16 -11.50
CA SER A 126 -40.62 -28.54 -10.07
C SER A 126 -39.69 -27.70 -9.20
#